data_AF-A0A2D6AIY4-F1
#
_entry.id   AF-A0A2D6AIY4-F1
#
_cell.length_a   1.000
_cell.length_b   1.000
_cell.length_c   1.000
_cell.angle_alpha   90.00
_cell.angle_beta   90.00
_cell.angle_gamma   90.00
#
_symmetry.space_group_name_H-M   'P 1'
#
loop_
_entity.id
_entity.type
_entity.pdbx_description
1 polymer ?
#
loop_
_entity_poly.entity_id
_entity_poly.type
_entity_poly.pdbx_seq_one_letter_code
_entity_poly.pdbx_strand_id
1 'polypeptide(L)'
;YRPKLPYAGDIFIKMKFYLPHPKNRYKTKGGKPTKVLKDRYKDMIFMSYKPDIDNLAKMLLDTIAGKGKMICDDSQVCILQAEKLYGEPRTEVTIQEIH
;
A
#
# COMPACT_ATOMS: atom_id res chain seq x y z
N TYR A 1 -5.85 -6.93 12.80
CA TYR A 1 -6.97 -6.31 13.54
C TYR A 1 -8.24 -6.53 12.73
N ARG A 2 -9.37 -6.84 13.37
CA ARG A 2 -10.69 -6.97 12.72
C ARG A 2 -11.74 -6.35 13.66
N PRO A 3 -12.61 -5.44 13.20
CA PRO A 3 -13.63 -4.84 14.05
C PRO A 3 -14.72 -5.87 14.39
N LYS A 4 -15.45 -5.66 15.50
CA LYS A 4 -16.54 -6.56 15.92
C LYS A 4 -17.71 -6.56 14.92
N LEU A 5 -17.95 -5.40 14.31
CA LEU A 5 -18.87 -5.21 13.19
C LEU A 5 -18.11 -4.53 12.06
N PRO A 6 -18.38 -4.85 10.78
CA PRO A 6 -17.79 -4.13 9.66
C PRO A 6 -18.22 -2.66 9.69
N TYR A 7 -17.36 -1.76 9.18
CA TYR A 7 -17.74 -0.38 8.93
C TYR A 7 -18.82 -0.31 7.84
N ALA A 8 -19.86 0.50 8.08
CA ALA A 8 -21.05 0.61 7.24
C ALA A 8 -21.28 2.07 6.81
N GLY A 9 -21.96 2.29 5.67
CA GLY A 9 -22.18 3.64 5.11
C GLY A 9 -21.08 4.08 4.14
N ASP A 10 -20.94 5.39 3.94
CA ASP A 10 -19.98 6.01 3.04
C ASP A 10 -18.58 5.99 3.66
N ILE A 11 -17.58 5.50 2.93
CA ILE A 11 -16.25 5.23 3.48
C ILE A 11 -15.16 6.03 2.75
N PHE A 12 -14.28 6.65 3.54
CA PHE A 12 -12.97 7.10 3.10
C PHE A 12 -11.91 6.04 3.43
N ILE A 13 -11.09 5.69 2.44
CA ILE A 13 -9.93 4.82 2.64
C ILE A 13 -8.65 5.53 2.20
N LYS A 14 -7.66 5.51 3.08
CA LYS A 14 -6.27 5.86 2.76
C LYS A 14 -5.38 4.63 2.80
N MET A 15 -4.62 4.42 1.73
CA MET A 15 -3.73 3.28 1.53
C MET A 15 -2.29 3.77 1.31
N LYS A 16 -1.34 3.21 2.06
CA LYS A 16 0.09 3.39 1.79
C LYS A 16 0.74 2.04 1.58
N PHE A 17 1.27 1.82 0.38
CA PHE A 17 2.00 0.62 0.02
C PHE A 17 3.50 0.90 0.07
N TYR A 18 4.20 0.29 1.03
CA TYR A 18 5.66 0.35 1.12
C TYR A 18 6.25 -0.86 0.43
N LEU A 19 7.06 -0.62 -0.60
CA LEU A 19 7.62 -1.63 -1.47
C LEU A 19 9.16 -1.55 -1.45
N PRO A 20 9.87 -2.68 -1.61
CA PRO A 20 11.32 -2.66 -1.60
C PRO A 20 11.87 -1.98 -2.86
N HIS A 21 13.05 -1.37 -2.75
CA HIS A 21 13.74 -0.93 -3.95
C HIS A 21 14.15 -2.12 -4.83
N PRO A 22 14.21 -1.94 -6.16
CA PRO A 22 14.77 -2.95 -7.06
C PRO A 22 16.23 -3.28 -6.72
N LYS A 23 16.62 -4.56 -6.87
CA LYS A 23 17.96 -5.06 -6.52
C LYS A 23 19.11 -4.29 -7.20
N ASN A 24 18.90 -3.80 -8.42
CA ASN A 24 19.91 -3.04 -9.18
C ASN A 24 20.18 -1.62 -8.63
N ARG A 25 19.38 -1.16 -7.65
CA ARG A 25 19.56 0.15 -6.98
C ARG A 25 20.48 0.09 -5.78
N TYR A 26 20.82 -1.11 -5.31
CA TYR A 26 21.76 -1.29 -4.22
C TYR A 26 23.21 -1.28 -4.72
N LYS A 27 24.14 -0.86 -3.86
CA LYS A 27 25.58 -0.97 -4.08
C LYS A 27 25.97 -2.46 -4.09
N THR A 28 27.00 -2.81 -4.84
CA THR A 28 27.51 -4.19 -4.93
C THR A 28 28.86 -4.31 -4.22
N LYS A 29 29.12 -5.46 -3.59
CA LYS A 29 30.43 -5.82 -3.02
C LYS A 29 30.74 -7.26 -3.44
N GLY A 30 31.86 -7.47 -4.14
CA GLY A 30 32.23 -8.80 -4.68
C GLY A 30 31.15 -9.39 -5.60
N GLY A 31 30.51 -8.57 -6.44
CA GLY A 31 29.46 -8.99 -7.37
C GLY A 31 28.07 -9.21 -6.75
N LYS A 32 27.92 -9.15 -5.43
CA LYS A 32 26.62 -9.34 -4.75
C LYS A 32 25.99 -8.01 -4.31
N PRO A 33 24.67 -7.82 -4.45
CA PRO A 33 23.97 -6.65 -3.92
C PRO A 33 24.07 -6.59 -2.39
N THR A 34 24.32 -5.39 -1.87
CA THR A 34 24.29 -5.08 -0.44
C THR A 34 22.91 -4.55 -0.02
N LYS A 35 22.72 -4.24 1.27
CA LYS A 35 21.52 -3.53 1.75
C LYS A 35 21.64 -1.99 1.63
N VAL A 36 22.74 -1.49 1.08
CA VAL A 36 23.01 -0.04 0.97
C VAL A 36 22.60 0.45 -0.42
N LEU A 37 21.74 1.47 -0.50
CA LEU A 37 21.34 2.09 -1.75
C LEU A 37 22.47 2.89 -2.39
N LYS A 38 22.49 2.96 -3.73
CA LYS A 38 23.32 3.93 -4.47
C LYS A 38 22.82 5.34 -4.16
N ASP A 39 23.74 6.30 -4.11
CA ASP A 39 23.47 7.62 -3.54
C ASP A 39 22.32 8.36 -4.26
N ARG A 40 22.21 8.24 -5.59
CA ARG A 40 21.11 8.82 -6.39
C ARG A 40 19.70 8.31 -6.06
N TYR A 41 19.58 7.24 -5.27
CA TYR A 41 18.30 6.61 -4.94
C TYR A 41 17.90 6.79 -3.47
N LYS A 42 18.77 7.36 -2.63
CA LYS A 42 18.53 7.47 -1.18
C LYS A 42 17.32 8.34 -0.85
N ASP A 43 17.13 9.42 -1.60
CA ASP A 43 16.05 10.39 -1.36
C ASP A 43 14.78 10.07 -2.18
N MET A 44 14.75 8.95 -2.91
CA MET A 44 13.58 8.55 -3.68
C MET A 44 12.54 7.89 -2.76
N ILE A 45 11.52 8.67 -2.41
CA ILE A 45 10.42 8.21 -1.56
C ILE A 45 9.31 7.55 -2.39
N PHE A 46 8.86 8.19 -3.47
CA PHE A 46 7.75 7.69 -4.27
C PHE A 46 8.18 6.68 -5.33
N MET A 47 7.37 5.65 -5.52
CA MET A 47 7.59 4.62 -6.53
C MET A 47 6.73 4.88 -7.78
N SER A 48 7.38 5.31 -8.86
CA SER A 48 6.75 5.57 -10.17
C SER A 48 6.75 4.37 -11.14
N TYR A 49 7.11 3.17 -10.67
CA TYR A 49 7.19 1.95 -11.48
C TYR A 49 6.12 0.93 -11.05
N LYS A 50 6.10 -0.25 -11.69
CA LYS A 50 5.22 -1.37 -11.34
C LYS A 50 5.52 -1.93 -9.94
N PRO A 51 4.53 -2.53 -9.24
CA PRO A 51 3.12 -2.67 -9.64
C PRO A 51 2.35 -1.35 -9.65
N ASP A 52 1.33 -1.26 -10.51
CA ASP A 52 0.47 -0.08 -10.65
C ASP A 52 -0.41 0.11 -9.42
N ILE A 53 -0.74 1.37 -9.10
CA ILE A 53 -1.38 1.71 -7.81
C ILE A 53 -2.84 1.26 -7.73
N ASP A 54 -3.53 1.27 -8.86
CA ASP A 54 -4.89 0.76 -9.05
C ASP A 54 -4.96 -0.75 -8.80
N ASN A 55 -3.99 -1.52 -9.30
CA ASN A 55 -3.91 -2.96 -9.05
C ASN A 55 -3.69 -3.27 -7.57
N LEU A 56 -2.83 -2.51 -6.89
CA LEU A 56 -2.63 -2.64 -5.45
C LEU A 56 -3.88 -2.27 -4.66
N ALA A 57 -4.54 -1.17 -5.03
CA ALA A 57 -5.77 -0.72 -4.39
C ALA A 57 -6.89 -1.75 -4.55
N LYS A 58 -7.11 -2.25 -5.77
CA LYS A 58 -8.08 -3.30 -6.07
C LYS A 58 -7.84 -4.56 -5.25
N MET A 59 -6.61 -5.07 -5.25
CA MET A 59 -6.24 -6.25 -4.45
C MET A 59 -6.55 -6.06 -2.97
N LEU A 60 -6.27 -4.87 -2.43
CA LEU A 60 -6.57 -4.57 -1.04
C LEU A 60 -8.08 -4.49 -0.77
N LEU A 61 -8.85 -3.80 -1.63
CA LEU A 61 -10.32 -3.71 -1.51
C LEU A 61 -10.96 -5.11 -1.54
N ASP A 62 -10.60 -5.94 -2.51
CA ASP A 62 -11.06 -7.32 -2.64
C ASP A 62 -10.75 -8.14 -1.37
N THR A 63 -9.67 -7.81 -0.66
CA THR A 63 -9.26 -8.50 0.56
C THR A 63 -10.07 -8.07 1.79
N ILE A 64 -10.44 -6.78 1.89
CA ILE A 64 -11.03 -6.17 3.08
C ILE A 64 -12.56 -5.98 3.01
N ALA A 65 -13.16 -6.14 1.83
CA ALA A 65 -14.61 -6.09 1.64
C ALA A 65 -15.25 -7.48 1.76
N GLY A 66 -16.50 -7.52 2.23
CA GLY A 66 -17.33 -8.73 2.28
C GLY A 66 -17.67 -9.21 3.71
N LYS A 67 -18.39 -10.33 3.77
CA LYS A 67 -18.93 -10.86 5.03
C LYS A 67 -17.83 -11.18 6.05
N GLY A 68 -17.90 -10.55 7.22
CA GLY A 68 -16.93 -10.74 8.31
C GLY A 68 -15.57 -10.08 8.08
N LYS A 69 -15.50 -9.11 7.15
CA LYS A 69 -14.31 -8.33 6.82
C LYS A 69 -14.38 -6.93 7.43
N MET A 70 -13.52 -6.02 6.96
CA MET A 70 -13.40 -4.66 7.54
C MET A 70 -14.58 -3.78 7.13
N ILE A 71 -15.03 -3.90 5.88
CA ILE A 71 -16.17 -3.18 5.30
C ILE A 71 -17.16 -4.19 4.69
N CYS A 72 -18.44 -3.83 4.59
CA CYS A 72 -19.46 -4.73 4.05
C CYS A 72 -19.27 -4.99 2.54
N ASP A 73 -18.98 -3.94 1.78
CA ASP A 73 -18.91 -3.95 0.31
C ASP A 73 -17.88 -2.90 -0.17
N ASP A 74 -17.20 -3.14 -1.30
CA ASP A 74 -16.23 -2.19 -1.87
C ASP A 74 -16.92 -0.96 -2.49
N SER A 75 -18.19 -1.09 -2.89
CA SER A 75 -19.04 0.03 -3.35
C SER A 75 -19.26 1.12 -2.29
N GLN A 76 -18.98 0.83 -1.02
CA GLN A 76 -19.03 1.82 0.07
C GLN A 76 -17.90 2.86 0.00
N VAL A 77 -16.83 2.60 -0.75
CA VAL A 77 -15.66 3.48 -0.78
C VAL A 77 -15.94 4.67 -1.69
N CYS A 78 -16.36 5.79 -1.11
CA CYS A 78 -16.65 7.03 -1.83
C CYS A 78 -15.40 7.86 -2.10
N ILE A 79 -14.39 7.76 -1.24
CA ILE A 79 -13.13 8.50 -1.38
C ILE A 79 -11.96 7.56 -1.14
N LEU A 80 -11.05 7.48 -2.12
CA LEU A 80 -9.85 6.64 -2.06
C LEU A 80 -8.60 7.49 -2.26
N GLN A 81 -7.68 7.45 -1.29
CA GLN A 81 -6.32 7.97 -1.42
C GLN A 81 -5.34 6.80 -1.38
N ALA A 82 -4.45 6.70 -2.38
CA ALA A 82 -3.42 5.68 -2.41
C ALA A 82 -2.04 6.28 -2.70
N GLU A 83 -1.02 5.77 -2.03
CA GLU A 83 0.39 6.13 -2.23
C GLU A 83 1.25 4.87 -2.38
N LYS A 84 2.21 4.88 -3.33
CA LYS A 84 3.27 3.85 -3.43
C LYS A 84 4.61 4.46 -3.03
N LEU A 85 5.20 3.89 -2.00
CA LEU A 85 6.41 4.39 -1.35
C LEU A 85 7.48 3.30 -1.37
N TYR A 86 8.75 3.71 -1.43
CA TYR A 86 9.85 2.81 -1.12
C TYR A 86 10.01 2.68 0.40
N GLY A 87 10.29 1.46 0.87
CA GLY A 87 10.52 1.21 2.28
C GLY A 87 10.58 -0.27 2.62
N GLU A 88 10.57 -0.59 3.91
CA GLU A 88 10.37 -1.96 4.36
C GLU A 88 8.97 -2.45 3.96
N PRO A 89 8.85 -3.65 3.35
CA PRO A 89 7.59 -4.15 2.81
C PRO A 89 6.47 -4.19 3.85
N ARG A 90 5.44 -3.36 3.66
CA ARG A 90 4.22 -3.34 4.47
C ARG A 90 3.11 -2.55 3.77
N THR A 91 1.89 -2.71 4.26
CA THR A 91 0.74 -1.91 3.83
C THR A 91 0.11 -1.26 5.06
N GLU A 92 -0.07 0.05 5.02
CA GLU A 92 -0.80 0.81 6.03
C GLU A 92 -2.16 1.21 5.44
N VAL A 93 -3.23 0.97 6.20
CA VAL A 93 -4.60 1.24 5.78
C VAL A 93 -5.31 2.02 6.87
N THR A 94 -5.93 3.12 6.50
CA THR A 94 -6.84 3.91 7.35
C THR A 94 -8.22 3.87 6.73
N ILE A 95 -9.22 3.50 7.52
CA ILE A 95 -10.63 3.41 7.13
C ILE A 95 -11.40 4.37 8.04
N GLN A 96 -12.23 5.23 7.46
CA GLN A 96 -13.07 6.19 8.17
C GLN A 96 -14.46 6.22 7.54
N GLU A 97 -15.50 6.34 8.36
CA GLU A 97 -16.86 6.66 7.91
C GLU A 97 -16.94 8.16 7.59
N ILE A 98 -17.65 8.49 6.52
CA ILE A 98 -17.97 9.86 6.11
C ILE A 98 -19.35 10.18 6.69
N HIS A 99 -19.47 11.32 7.38
CA HIS A 99 -20.71 11.81 7.96
C HIS A 99 -21.15 13.10 7.26
#